data_AF-A0A2I0NGP5-F1
#
_entry.id   AF-A0A2I0NGP5-F1
#
_cell.length_a   1.000
_cell.length_b   1.000
_cell.length_c   1.000
_cell.angle_alpha   90.00
_cell.angle_beta   90.00
_cell.angle_gamma   90.00
#
_symmetry.space_group_name_H-M   'P 1'
#
loop_
_entity.id
_entity.type
_entity.pdbx_description
1 polymer ?
#
loop_
_entity_poly.entity_id
_entity_poly.type
_entity_poly.pdbx_seq_one_letter_code
_entity_poly.pdbx_strand_id
1 'polypeptide(L)'
;LVATDDGSAGMKGYVTGLLDDVDAGKFDMIYCCGPEPMMKKVLDRVPPEKAQFSLHRYFKCGIGVCGACCIDGLRVCKDGPVFRGDVLKETEFGKFKRDGCGCKVKV
;
A
#
# COMPACT_ATOMS: atom_id res chain seq x y z
N LEU A 1 18.04 -0.31 7.19
CA LEU A 1 18.19 1.14 6.96
C LEU A 1 17.07 1.86 7.73
N VAL A 2 17.32 3.08 8.21
CA VAL A 2 16.33 3.88 8.96
C VAL A 2 16.26 5.25 8.30
N ALA A 3 15.05 5.82 8.21
CA ALA A 3 14.83 7.18 7.75
C ALA A 3 13.89 7.91 8.72
N THR A 4 14.16 9.18 8.99
CA THR A 4 13.28 10.06 9.74
C THR A 4 13.08 11.37 8.99
N ASP A 5 11.87 11.91 9.04
CA ASP A 5 11.51 13.13 8.29
C ASP A 5 12.39 14.34 8.68
N ASP A 6 12.77 14.43 9.96
CA ASP A 6 13.60 15.49 10.52
C ASP A 6 15.11 15.25 10.41
N GLY A 7 15.54 14.01 10.15
CA GLY A 7 16.93 13.60 10.16
C GLY A 7 17.53 13.39 11.56
N SER A 8 16.70 13.29 12.60
CA SER A 8 17.15 12.92 13.95
C SER A 8 17.83 11.55 14.02
N ALA A 9 17.51 10.63 13.11
CA ALA A 9 18.19 9.34 12.97
C ALA A 9 18.20 8.84 11.52
N GLY A 10 19.33 8.26 11.09
CA GLY A 10 19.44 7.64 9.77
C GLY A 10 19.36 8.65 8.62
N MET A 11 18.73 8.26 7.51
CA MET A 11 18.53 9.13 6.35
C MET A 11 17.44 10.17 6.65
N LYS A 12 17.72 11.44 6.41
CA LYS A 12 16.70 12.48 6.46
C LYS A 12 15.72 12.34 5.29
N GLY A 13 14.42 12.23 5.58
CA GLY A 13 13.33 12.19 4.62
C GLY A 13 12.51 10.90 4.67
N TYR A 14 11.81 10.60 3.56
CA TYR A 14 10.89 9.46 3.50
C TYR A 14 11.61 8.12 3.31
N VAL A 15 11.05 7.07 3.91
CA VAL A 15 11.53 5.68 3.76
C VAL A 15 11.63 5.23 2.30
N THR A 16 10.84 5.78 1.38
CA THR A 16 10.91 5.45 -0.06
C THR A 16 12.21 5.89 -0.71
N GLY A 17 12.94 6.87 -0.14
CA GLY A 17 14.27 7.26 -0.60
C GLY A 17 15.33 6.20 -0.31
N LEU A 18 15.16 5.40 0.75
CA LEU A 18 16.06 4.29 1.05
C LEU A 18 16.02 3.18 -0.01
N LEU A 19 14.98 3.15 -0.86
CA LEU A 19 14.90 2.19 -1.96
C LEU A 19 15.90 2.51 -3.07
N ASP A 20 16.39 3.74 -3.17
CA ASP A 20 17.34 4.14 -4.20
C ASP A 20 18.72 3.47 -3.99
N ASP A 21 19.03 3.10 -2.74
CA ASP A 21 20.26 2.40 -2.34
C ASP A 21 20.11 0.87 -2.30
N VAL A 22 18.93 0.34 -2.64
CA VAL A 22 18.58 -1.07 -2.46
C VAL A 22 18.12 -1.69 -3.78
N ASP A 23 18.81 -2.76 -4.19
CA ASP A 23 18.38 -3.57 -5.34
C ASP A 23 17.23 -4.50 -4.93
N ALA A 24 16.00 -4.01 -5.11
CA ALA A 24 14.77 -4.74 -4.78
C ALA A 24 14.64 -6.09 -5.50
N GLY A 25 15.32 -6.29 -6.64
CA GLY A 25 15.25 -7.53 -7.42
C GLY A 25 15.89 -8.74 -6.71
N LYS A 26 16.84 -8.48 -5.79
CA LYS A 26 17.58 -9.49 -5.04
C LYS A 26 16.80 -10.13 -3.91
N PHE A 27 15.69 -9.54 -3.49
CA PHE A 27 14.86 -10.10 -2.43
C PHE A 27 13.93 -11.18 -3.00
N ASP A 28 13.75 -12.25 -2.26
CA ASP A 28 12.78 -13.30 -2.59
C ASP A 28 11.33 -12.85 -2.29
N MET A 29 11.17 -11.97 -1.30
CA MET A 29 9.88 -11.44 -0.88
C MET A 29 10.03 -10.05 -0.25
N ILE A 30 9.09 -9.17 -0.55
CA ILE A 30 9.01 -7.79 -0.05
C ILE A 30 7.66 -7.60 0.62
N TYR A 31 7.66 -7.07 1.84
CA TYR A 31 6.44 -6.75 2.57
C TYR A 31 6.38 -5.24 2.82
N CYS A 32 5.23 -4.64 2.58
CA CYS A 32 5.02 -3.21 2.77
C CYS A 32 3.72 -2.94 3.53
N CYS A 33 3.81 -2.08 4.54
CA CYS A 33 2.66 -1.55 5.27
C CYS A 33 2.91 -0.08 5.57
N GLY A 34 1.86 0.74 5.49
CA GLY A 34 1.96 2.17 5.80
C GLY A 34 0.94 3.00 5.01
N PRO A 35 1.15 4.32 4.93
CA PRO A 35 0.28 5.21 4.16
C PRO A 35 0.22 4.78 2.68
N GLU A 36 -0.96 4.81 2.10
CA GLU A 36 -1.15 4.39 0.72
C GLU A 36 -0.27 5.14 -0.31
N PRO A 37 -0.06 6.48 -0.22
CA PRO A 37 0.88 7.15 -1.11
C PRO A 37 2.31 6.60 -1.03
N MET A 38 2.74 6.18 0.17
CA MET A 38 4.04 5.56 0.39
C MET A 38 4.08 4.18 -0.25
N MET A 39 3.08 3.34 0.01
CA MET A 39 2.99 2.00 -0.55
C MET A 39 2.90 2.01 -2.07
N LYS A 40 2.20 2.98 -2.67
CA LYS A 40 2.12 3.14 -4.12
C LYS A 40 3.50 3.42 -4.73
N LYS A 41 4.29 4.32 -4.12
CA LYS A 41 5.67 4.58 -4.54
C LYS A 41 6.56 3.35 -4.45
N VAL A 42 6.36 2.50 -3.44
CA VAL A 42 7.08 1.23 -3.29
C VAL A 42 6.68 0.28 -4.42
N LEU A 43 5.37 0.08 -4.66
CA LEU A 43 4.84 -0.79 -5.73
C LEU A 43 5.36 -0.43 -7.13
N ASP A 44 5.63 0.84 -7.38
CA ASP A 44 6.16 1.32 -8.65
C ASP A 44 7.67 1.04 -8.84
N ARG A 45 8.38 0.66 -7.77
CA ARG A 45 9.83 0.48 -7.75
C ARG A 45 10.29 -0.95 -7.45
N VAL A 46 9.39 -1.83 -7.04
CA VAL A 46 9.71 -3.23 -6.68
C VAL A 46 9.07 -4.23 -7.65
N PRO A 47 9.61 -5.45 -7.79
CA PRO A 47 8.98 -6.52 -8.55
C PRO A 47 7.61 -6.87 -7.93
N PRO A 48 6.48 -6.59 -8.61
CA PRO A 48 5.14 -6.68 -8.02
C PRO A 48 4.74 -8.11 -7.63
N GLU A 49 5.23 -9.12 -8.33
CA GLU A 49 5.00 -10.54 -8.08
C GLU A 49 5.71 -11.07 -6.83
N LYS A 50 6.74 -10.35 -6.37
CA LYS A 50 7.49 -10.65 -5.13
C LYS A 50 7.09 -9.73 -3.97
N ALA A 51 6.08 -8.89 -4.14
CA ALA A 51 5.70 -7.88 -3.16
C ALA A 51 4.30 -8.11 -2.61
N GLN A 52 4.14 -7.92 -1.30
CA GLN A 52 2.86 -7.97 -0.60
C GLN A 52 2.63 -6.68 0.18
N PHE A 53 1.40 -6.17 0.11
CA PHE A 53 1.00 -4.89 0.67
C PHE A 53 -0.16 -5.09 1.64
N SER A 54 0.04 -4.67 2.89
CA SER A 54 -1.02 -4.66 3.91
C SER A 54 -1.82 -3.36 3.79
N LEU A 55 -3.03 -3.46 3.29
CA LEU A 55 -3.86 -2.31 2.94
C LEU A 55 -4.70 -1.84 4.11
N HIS A 56 -4.79 -0.51 4.23
CA HIS A 56 -5.80 0.17 5.02
C HIS A 56 -6.82 0.88 4.11
N ARG A 57 -8.10 0.64 4.39
CA ARG A 57 -9.25 1.29 3.75
C ARG A 57 -10.25 1.69 4.84
N TYR A 58 -11.23 2.51 4.50
CA TYR A 58 -12.30 2.81 5.45
C TYR A 58 -13.20 1.57 5.65
N PHE A 59 -13.25 1.05 6.87
CA PHE A 59 -14.07 -0.11 7.23
C PHE A 59 -15.36 0.37 7.87
N LYS A 60 -16.51 -0.15 7.39
CA LYS A 60 -17.80 -0.04 8.10
C LYS A 60 -18.17 -1.35 8.77
N CYS A 61 -18.50 -2.37 7.98
CA CYS A 61 -18.96 -3.65 8.54
C CYS A 61 -17.85 -4.58 9.01
N GLY A 62 -16.64 -4.53 8.42
CA GLY A 62 -15.54 -5.46 8.73
C GLY A 62 -15.75 -6.93 8.32
N ILE A 63 -16.96 -7.33 7.91
CA ILE A 63 -17.33 -8.73 7.62
C ILE A 63 -17.63 -9.02 6.13
N GLY A 64 -17.23 -8.13 5.22
CA GLY A 64 -17.35 -8.36 3.77
C GLY A 64 -18.72 -8.09 3.13
N VAL A 65 -19.64 -7.42 3.83
CA VAL A 65 -21.01 -7.15 3.34
C VAL A 65 -21.14 -5.78 2.67
N CYS A 66 -20.70 -4.69 3.33
CA CYS A 66 -21.04 -3.32 2.90
C CYS A 66 -20.22 -2.76 1.74
N GLY A 67 -19.07 -3.35 1.40
CA GLY A 67 -18.19 -2.84 0.34
C GLY A 67 -17.48 -1.50 0.62
N ALA A 68 -17.57 -0.92 1.82
CA ALA A 68 -16.90 0.35 2.14
C ALA A 68 -15.37 0.26 1.97
N CYS A 69 -14.79 -0.89 2.32
CA CYS A 69 -13.36 -1.17 2.18
C CYS A 69 -12.96 -1.73 0.81
N CYS A 70 -13.82 -1.59 -0.20
CA CYS A 70 -13.61 -2.18 -1.51
C CYS A 70 -12.47 -1.49 -2.29
N ILE A 71 -11.77 -2.28 -3.11
CA ILE A 71 -10.81 -1.91 -4.13
C ILE A 71 -11.20 -2.71 -5.37
N ASP A 72 -11.87 -2.09 -6.32
CA ASP A 72 -12.34 -2.70 -7.59
C ASP A 72 -12.93 -4.12 -7.45
N GLY A 73 -13.85 -4.28 -6.51
CA GLY A 73 -14.56 -5.54 -6.24
C GLY A 73 -13.94 -6.38 -5.12
N LEU A 74 -12.66 -6.17 -4.79
CA LEU A 74 -11.98 -6.84 -3.68
C LEU A 74 -12.23 -6.10 -2.37
N ARG A 75 -12.68 -6.78 -1.32
CA ARG A 75 -12.95 -6.19 0.00
C ARG A 75 -11.77 -6.42 0.91
N VAL A 76 -11.08 -5.36 1.32
CA VAL A 76 -9.90 -5.48 2.20
C VAL A 76 -10.20 -6.26 3.47
N CYS A 77 -11.39 -6.12 4.06
CA CYS A 77 -11.77 -6.84 5.28
C CYS A 77 -12.03 -8.36 5.12
N LYS A 78 -12.20 -8.86 3.89
CA LYS A 78 -12.58 -10.26 3.62
C LYS A 78 -11.60 -10.95 2.67
N ASP A 79 -11.26 -10.27 1.59
CA ASP A 79 -10.39 -10.76 0.53
C ASP A 79 -8.92 -10.38 0.80
N GLY A 80 -8.68 -9.45 1.74
CA GLY A 80 -7.36 -8.98 2.20
C GLY A 80 -7.05 -9.37 3.65
N PRO A 81 -6.37 -8.51 4.44
CA PRO A 81 -5.92 -7.14 4.11
C PRO A 81 -4.61 -7.10 3.32
N VAL A 82 -3.94 -8.24 3.17
CA VAL A 82 -2.66 -8.36 2.46
C VAL A 82 -2.92 -8.80 1.02
N PHE A 83 -2.44 -8.01 0.06
CA PHE A 83 -2.58 -8.30 -1.36
C PHE A 83 -1.22 -8.32 -2.03
N ARG A 84 -1.07 -9.14 -3.07
CA ARG A 84 0.13 -9.13 -3.93
C ARG A 84 0.17 -7.87 -4.79
N GLY A 85 1.37 -7.41 -5.11
CA GLY A 85 1.59 -6.19 -5.88
C GLY A 85 1.06 -6.28 -7.31
N ASP A 86 1.15 -7.46 -7.94
CA ASP A 86 0.62 -7.71 -9.29
C ASP A 86 -0.90 -7.57 -9.33
N VAL A 87 -1.61 -8.09 -8.33
CA VAL A 87 -3.06 -7.86 -8.17
C VAL A 87 -3.37 -6.38 -7.99
N LEU A 88 -2.60 -5.65 -7.16
CA LEU A 88 -2.89 -4.24 -6.89
C LEU A 88 -2.67 -3.31 -8.08
N LYS A 89 -1.73 -3.62 -8.98
CA LYS A 89 -1.49 -2.82 -10.20
C LYS A 89 -2.72 -2.74 -11.09
N GLU A 90 -3.55 -3.78 -11.08
CA GLU A 90 -4.78 -3.87 -11.88
C GLU A 90 -6.00 -3.20 -11.22
N THR A 91 -5.81 -2.44 -10.14
CA THR A 91 -6.91 -1.87 -9.35
C THR A 91 -6.88 -0.33 -9.24
N GLU A 92 -7.82 0.23 -8.46
CA GLU A 92 -7.94 1.63 -8.05
C GLU A 92 -6.87 2.06 -7.02
N PHE A 93 -6.03 1.12 -6.54
CA PHE A 93 -4.98 1.38 -5.56
C PHE A 93 -4.04 2.52 -5.99
N GLY A 94 -3.84 3.50 -5.11
CA GLY A 94 -3.05 4.70 -5.37
C GLY A 94 -3.72 5.75 -6.26
N LYS A 95 -4.95 5.53 -6.76
CA LYS A 95 -5.69 6.49 -7.59
C LYS A 95 -6.76 7.21 -6.76
N PHE A 96 -7.64 6.45 -6.12
CA PHE A 96 -8.66 6.97 -5.23
C PHE A 96 -9.01 5.93 -4.15
N LYS A 97 -9.65 6.40 -3.08
CA LYS A 97 -10.23 5.58 -2.01
C LYS A 97 -11.62 6.08 -1.66
N ARG A 98 -12.40 5.28 -0.94
CA ARG A 98 -13.69 5.69 -0.40
C ARG A 98 -13.53 6.22 1.01
N ASP A 99 -14.15 7.35 1.31
CA ASP A 99 -14.19 7.91 2.67
C ASP A 99 -15.35 7.33 3.51
N GLY A 100 -15.66 7.98 4.63
CA GLY A 100 -16.77 7.58 5.51
C GLY A 100 -18.17 7.69 4.88
N CYS A 101 -18.40 8.62 3.95
CA CYS A 101 -19.66 8.68 3.18
C CYS A 101 -19.72 7.66 2.05
N GLY A 102 -18.58 7.04 1.70
CA GLY A 102 -18.45 6.19 0.53
C GLY A 102 -18.11 7.01 -0.74
N CYS A 103 -17.82 8.29 -0.57
CA CYS A 103 -17.46 9.20 -1.64
C CYS A 103 -16.03 8.90 -2.09
N LYS A 104 -15.78 8.92 -3.42
CA LYS A 104 -14.42 8.70 -3.96
C LYS A 104 -13.57 9.95 -3.70
N VAL A 105 -12.50 9.79 -2.96
CA VAL A 105 -11.50 10.83 -2.68
C VAL A 105 -10.16 10.41 -3.25
N LYS A 106 -9.39 11.36 -3.78
CA LYS A 106 -8.02 11.08 -4.24
C LYS A 106 -7.17 10.60 -3.07
N VAL A 107 -6.27 9.67 -3.38
CA VAL A 107 -5.30 9.11 -2.43
C VAL A 107 -4.22 10.13 -2.13
#